data_AF-A0A6N7GMB2-F1
#
_entry.id   AF-A0A6N7GMB2-F1
#
_cell.length_a   1.000
_cell.length_b   1.000
_cell.length_c   1.000
_cell.angle_alpha   90.00
_cell.angle_beta   90.00
_cell.angle_gamma   90.00
#
_symmetry.space_group_name_H-M   'P 1'
#
loop_
_entity.id
_entity.type
_entity.pdbx_description
1 polymer ?
#
loop_
_entity_poly.entity_id
_entity_poly.type
_entity_poly.pdbx_seq_one_letter_code
_entity_poly.pdbx_strand_id
1 'polypeptide(L)'
;MTSAAPGAGRSPAPRYRVDGRSLERAAFQAAAPEVLPLLNAGYQPETYSAGLLEIIAGFVVNHGVGKEEAQAWADELRALGADYFFSLNRYLFCATNRA
;
A
#
# COMPACT_ATOMS: atom_id res chain seq x y z
N MET A 1 -47.59 1.42 -19.13
CA MET A 1 -46.62 1.36 -18.01
C MET A 1 -45.23 1.52 -18.60
N THR A 2 -44.67 2.72 -18.53
CA THR A 2 -43.31 3.03 -19.01
C THR A 2 -42.33 2.69 -17.90
N SER A 3 -41.52 1.66 -18.08
CA SER A 3 -40.45 1.29 -17.16
C SER A 3 -39.27 2.24 -17.34
N ALA A 4 -38.88 2.93 -16.27
CA ALA A 4 -37.71 3.79 -16.23
C ALA A 4 -36.42 2.95 -16.24
N ALA A 5 -35.44 3.36 -17.05
CA ALA A 5 -34.11 2.75 -17.08
C ALA A 5 -33.35 3.04 -15.77
N PRO A 6 -32.80 2.02 -15.06
CA PRO A 6 -31.90 2.27 -13.95
C PRO A 6 -30.46 2.20 -14.45
N GLY A 7 -29.76 3.32 -14.35
CA GLY A 7 -28.35 3.41 -14.71
C GLY A 7 -27.83 4.83 -14.57
N ALA A 8 -28.20 5.50 -13.47
CA ALA A 8 -27.57 6.76 -13.10
C ALA A 8 -26.05 6.52 -13.07
N GLY A 9 -25.34 7.19 -13.98
CA GLY A 9 -23.90 7.04 -14.17
C GLY A 9 -23.19 7.19 -12.84
N ARG A 10 -22.53 6.13 -12.39
CA ARG A 10 -21.60 6.19 -11.27
C ARG A 10 -20.60 7.30 -11.60
N SER A 11 -20.56 8.36 -10.78
CA SER A 11 -19.49 9.36 -10.89
C SER A 11 -18.16 8.63 -10.95
N PRO A 12 -17.26 8.97 -11.90
CA PRO A 12 -15.99 8.28 -12.00
C PRO A 12 -15.28 8.38 -10.64
N ALA A 13 -14.78 7.24 -10.17
CA ALA A 13 -14.04 7.21 -8.93
C ALA A 13 -12.95 8.29 -8.97
N PRO A 14 -12.76 9.07 -7.90
CA PRO A 14 -11.72 10.08 -7.84
C PRO A 14 -10.39 9.45 -8.26
N ARG A 15 -9.75 10.07 -9.26
CA ARG A 15 -8.40 9.70 -9.67
C ARG A 15 -7.44 10.26 -8.64
N TYR A 16 -7.21 9.51 -7.56
CA TYR A 16 -6.17 9.82 -6.58
C TYR A 16 -4.80 9.53 -7.21
N ARG A 17 -4.36 10.40 -8.13
CA ARG A 17 -3.01 10.35 -8.70
C ARG A 17 -2.19 11.46 -8.09
N VAL A 18 -1.30 11.08 -7.18
CA VAL A 18 -0.24 11.96 -6.72
C VAL A 18 0.98 11.68 -7.59
N ASP A 19 1.27 12.60 -8.49
CA ASP A 19 2.48 12.64 -9.31
C ASP A 19 3.03 14.07 -9.32
N GLY A 20 4.21 14.28 -9.90
CA GLY A 20 4.82 15.62 -9.96
C GLY A 20 3.92 16.68 -10.59
N ARG A 21 3.15 16.32 -11.63
CA ARG A 21 2.22 17.23 -12.30
C ARG A 21 1.04 17.61 -11.41
N SER A 22 0.49 16.66 -10.64
CA SER A 22 -0.56 16.94 -9.67
C SER A 22 -0.08 17.90 -8.58
N LEU A 23 1.17 17.78 -8.14
CA LEU A 23 1.79 18.69 -7.17
C LEU A 23 1.99 20.10 -7.76
N GLU A 24 2.51 20.21 -8.98
CA GLU A 24 2.67 21.49 -9.69
C GLU A 24 1.33 22.20 -9.92
N ARG A 25 0.28 21.46 -10.29
CA ARG A 25 -1.09 22.00 -10.47
C ARG A 25 -1.68 22.54 -9.17
N ALA A 26 -1.24 22.02 -8.03
CA ALA A 26 -1.58 22.52 -6.70
C ALA A 26 -0.64 23.64 -6.23
N ALA A 27 0.11 24.25 -7.15
CA ALA A 27 1.05 25.35 -6.93
C ALA A 27 2.28 25.02 -6.07
N PHE A 28 2.54 23.75 -5.77
CA PHE A 28 3.80 23.36 -5.14
C PHE A 28 4.97 23.40 -6.13
N GLN A 29 6.19 23.41 -5.59
CA GLN A 29 7.41 23.13 -6.35
C GLN A 29 7.77 21.65 -6.15
N ALA A 30 7.49 20.83 -7.17
CA ALA A 30 7.77 19.40 -7.12
C ALA A 30 9.27 19.13 -7.29
N ALA A 31 9.79 18.19 -6.49
CA ALA A 31 11.11 17.62 -6.70
C ALA A 31 11.04 16.47 -7.73
N ALA A 32 12.19 16.05 -8.24
CA ALA A 32 12.27 14.82 -9.03
C ALA A 32 11.78 13.63 -8.18
N PRO A 33 10.96 12.71 -8.73
CA PRO A 33 10.53 11.53 -8.00
C PRO A 33 11.71 10.65 -7.61
N GLU A 34 11.68 10.11 -6.40
CA GLU A 34 12.68 9.18 -5.88
C GLU A 34 12.09 7.78 -5.73
N VAL A 35 12.96 6.77 -5.87
CA VAL A 35 12.61 5.38 -5.55
C VAL A 35 13.40 4.99 -4.31
N LEU A 36 12.68 4.56 -3.28
CA LEU A 36 13.26 3.97 -2.08
C LEU A 36 12.96 2.47 -2.06
N PRO A 37 13.95 1.61 -2.41
CA PRO A 37 13.83 0.17 -2.24
C PRO A 37 13.88 -0.19 -0.76
N LEU A 38 12.91 -0.99 -0.31
CA LEU A 38 12.93 -1.65 0.98
C LEU A 38 13.17 -3.14 0.72
N LEU A 39 14.26 -3.66 1.28
CA LEU A 39 14.70 -5.03 1.08
C LEU A 39 15.03 -5.67 2.42
N ASN A 40 14.51 -6.86 2.67
CA ASN A 40 14.91 -7.71 3.79
C ASN A 40 15.32 -9.08 3.24
N ALA A 41 16.57 -9.46 3.45
CA ALA A 41 17.08 -10.81 3.22
C ALA A 41 17.34 -11.42 4.59
N GLY A 42 16.35 -12.15 5.09
CA GLY A 42 16.21 -12.59 6.47
C GLY A 42 15.13 -11.81 7.22
N TYR A 43 14.45 -12.50 8.13
CA TYR A 43 13.43 -11.93 8.99
C TYR A 43 14.09 -11.14 10.13
N GLN A 44 13.62 -9.91 10.34
CA GLN A 44 14.06 -9.03 11.42
C GLN A 44 12.82 -8.32 11.99
N PRO A 45 12.50 -8.46 13.29
CA PRO A 45 11.27 -7.92 13.87
C PRO A 45 11.13 -6.39 13.73
N GLU A 46 12.25 -5.66 13.78
CA GLU A 46 12.30 -4.20 13.75
C GLU A 46 12.37 -3.62 12.32
N THR A 47 11.65 -4.25 11.39
CA THR A 47 11.63 -3.84 9.96
C THR A 47 10.23 -3.49 9.50
N TYR A 48 10.15 -2.70 8.41
CA TYR A 48 8.87 -2.37 7.80
C TYR A 48 8.10 -3.63 7.35
N SER A 49 8.79 -4.65 6.83
CA SER A 49 8.16 -5.88 6.34
C SER A 49 7.55 -6.71 7.47
N ALA A 50 8.23 -6.77 8.63
CA ALA A 50 7.70 -7.41 9.83
C ALA A 50 6.44 -6.69 10.34
N GLY A 51 6.45 -5.35 10.39
CA GLY A 51 5.23 -4.60 10.73
C GLY A 51 4.10 -4.77 9.71
N LEU A 52 4.43 -4.81 8.41
CA LEU A 52 3.46 -5.02 7.34
C LEU A 52 2.80 -6.41 7.42
N LEU A 53 3.55 -7.44 7.82
CA LEU A 53 3.04 -8.79 8.04
C LEU A 53 1.87 -8.78 9.03
N GLU A 54 2.04 -8.13 10.20
CA GLU A 54 0.98 -8.04 11.22
C GLU A 54 -0.25 -7.28 10.71
N ILE A 55 -0.03 -6.20 9.95
CA ILE A 55 -1.11 -5.43 9.34
C ILE A 55 -1.91 -6.31 8.36
N ILE A 56 -1.24 -7.08 7.51
CA ILE A 56 -1.90 -7.97 6.55
C ILE A 56 -2.66 -9.07 7.29
N ALA A 57 -2.05 -9.70 8.29
CA ALA A 57 -2.69 -10.74 9.09
C ALA A 57 -4.00 -10.23 9.73
N GLY A 58 -3.98 -9.02 10.33
CA GLY A 58 -5.19 -8.40 10.87
C GLY A 58 -6.21 -7.99 9.81
N PHE A 59 -5.73 -7.51 8.65
CA PHE A 59 -6.59 -7.11 7.53
C PHE A 59 -7.39 -8.30 6.99
N VAL A 60 -6.74 -9.42 6.68
CA VAL A 60 -7.40 -10.55 6.02
C VAL A 60 -8.48 -11.22 6.89
N VAL A 61 -8.35 -11.15 8.22
CA VAL A 61 -9.39 -11.60 9.15
C VAL A 61 -10.70 -10.81 8.95
N ASN A 62 -10.60 -9.49 8.77
CA ASN A 62 -11.77 -8.65 8.47
C ASN A 62 -12.35 -8.89 7.07
N HIS A 63 -11.67 -9.69 6.25
CA HIS A 63 -12.07 -10.07 4.90
C HIS A 63 -12.40 -11.57 4.76
N GLY A 64 -12.64 -12.25 5.88
CA GLY A 64 -13.21 -13.61 5.90
C GLY A 64 -12.21 -14.74 6.06
N VAL A 65 -10.92 -14.45 6.24
CA VAL A 65 -9.91 -15.48 6.61
C VAL A 65 -10.02 -15.80 8.10
N GLY A 66 -9.86 -17.08 8.48
CA GLY A 66 -9.89 -17.48 9.87
C GLY A 66 -8.74 -16.84 10.67
N LYS A 67 -9.01 -16.44 11.93
CA LYS A 67 -7.97 -15.82 12.78
C LYS A 67 -6.77 -16.75 12.98
N GLU A 68 -7.02 -18.03 13.25
CA GLU A 68 -5.97 -19.03 13.47
C GLU A 68 -5.17 -19.28 12.19
N GLU A 69 -5.84 -19.33 11.04
CA GLU A 69 -5.22 -19.49 9.73
C GLU A 69 -4.31 -18.30 9.39
N ALA A 70 -4.79 -17.07 9.59
CA ALA A 70 -4.00 -15.86 9.36
C ALA A 70 -2.77 -15.78 10.29
N GLN A 71 -2.92 -16.23 11.54
CA GLN A 71 -1.80 -16.28 12.48
C GLN A 71 -0.80 -17.37 12.11
N ALA A 72 -1.26 -18.56 11.75
CA ALA A 72 -0.39 -19.66 11.32
C ALA A 72 0.45 -19.25 10.09
N TRP A 73 -0.17 -18.60 9.11
CA TRP A 73 0.54 -18.03 7.97
C TRP A 73 1.63 -17.01 8.38
N ALA A 74 1.31 -16.12 9.31
CA ALA A 74 2.29 -15.15 9.81
C ALA A 74 3.45 -15.85 10.55
N ASP A 75 3.15 -16.85 11.37
CA ASP A 75 4.15 -17.64 12.10
C ASP A 75 5.07 -18.40 11.13
N GLU A 76 4.53 -19.00 10.07
CA GLU A 76 5.30 -19.65 9.00
C GLU A 76 6.29 -18.68 8.34
N LEU A 77 5.86 -17.45 8.04
CA LEU A 77 6.75 -16.44 7.46
C LEU A 77 7.84 -15.99 8.43
N ARG A 78 7.55 -15.86 9.73
CA ARG A 78 8.60 -15.55 10.74
C ARG A 78 9.58 -16.72 10.87
N ALA A 79 9.09 -17.96 10.79
CA ALA A 79 9.89 -19.17 10.91
C ALA A 79 10.90 -19.37 9.76
N LEU A 80 10.70 -18.71 8.61
CA LEU A 80 11.69 -18.71 7.53
C LEU A 80 13.06 -18.16 7.96
N GLY A 81 13.12 -17.30 8.98
CA GLY A 81 14.39 -16.82 9.53
C GLY A 81 15.29 -16.23 8.44
N ALA A 82 16.44 -16.84 8.16
CA ALA A 82 17.36 -16.40 7.12
C ALA A 82 16.80 -16.49 5.68
N ASP A 83 15.83 -17.40 5.44
CA ASP A 83 15.22 -17.62 4.12
C ASP A 83 14.07 -16.65 3.82
N TYR A 84 13.67 -15.82 4.79
CA TYR A 84 12.66 -14.79 4.57
C TYR A 84 13.16 -13.77 3.54
N PHE A 85 12.30 -13.40 2.59
CA PHE A 85 12.62 -12.39 1.60
C PHE A 85 11.47 -11.40 1.43
N PHE A 86 11.79 -10.11 1.52
CA PHE A 86 10.86 -9.03 1.22
C PHE A 86 11.52 -8.02 0.31
N SER A 87 10.80 -7.57 -0.73
CA SER A 87 11.23 -6.52 -1.63
C SER A 87 10.04 -5.64 -2.02
N LEU A 88 10.19 -4.33 -1.84
CA LEU A 88 9.19 -3.33 -2.21
C LEU A 88 9.87 -2.05 -2.66
N ASN A 89 9.44 -1.49 -3.79
CA ASN A 89 9.81 -0.13 -4.17
C ASN A 89 8.76 0.86 -3.68
N ARG A 90 9.22 1.92 -3.01
CA ARG A 90 8.39 3.09 -2.69
C ARG A 90 8.73 4.23 -3.63
N TYR A 91 7.73 4.72 -4.35
CA TYR A 91 7.85 5.89 -5.20
C TYR A 91 7.45 7.12 -4.40
N LEU A 92 8.42 8.01 -4.18
CA LEU A 92 8.26 9.22 -3.38
C LEU A 92 8.09 10.42 -4.31
N PHE A 93 7.00 11.16 -4.10
CA PHE A 93 6.72 12.44 -4.77
C PHE A 93 6.79 13.54 -3.73
N CYS A 94 7.94 14.20 -3.64
CA CYS A 94 8.20 15.28 -2.68
C CYS A 94 7.96 16.64 -3.31
N ALA A 95 7.55 17.61 -2.49
CA ALA A 95 7.37 18.98 -2.92
C ALA A 95 7.51 19.96 -1.75
N THR A 96 7.89 21.19 -2.05
CA THR A 96 7.91 22.31 -1.10
C THR A 96 6.83 23.32 -1.45
N ASN A 97 6.43 24.12 -0.46
CA ASN A 97 5.68 25.34 -0.75
C ASN A 97 6.57 26.28 -1.58
N ARG A 98 5.97 27.11 -2.43
CA ARG A 98 6.69 28.21 -3.04
C ARG A 98 6.91 29.27 -1.97
N ALA A 99 8.14 29.77 -1.86
CA ALA A 99 8.43 30.97 -1.08
C ALA A 99 7.74 32.18 -1.71
#